data_AF-A0AAX2ZEN6-F1
#
_entry.id   AF-A0AAX2ZEN6-F1
#
_cell.length_a   1.000
_cell.length_b   1.000
_cell.length_c   1.000
_cell.angle_alpha   90.00
_cell.angle_beta   90.00
_cell.angle_gamma   90.00
#
_symmetry.space_group_name_H-M   'P 1'
#
loop_
_entity.id
_entity.type
_entity.pdbx_description
1 polymer ?
#
loop_
_entity_poly.entity_id
_entity_poly.type
_entity_poly.pdbx_seq_one_letter_code
_entity_poly.pdbx_strand_id
1 'polypeptide(L)'
;MKFFTKEYQRDMGRTDIYMLMRSTKKAEKFDEKYYQDLYKKELKNFLQEQKEICEMTEEDEFDETDWDEISVLDEEGNMVSVSEFMSQEEVEKLRNSILEEEREAAENFEIEEYDEVKLTSEFAQSHKYEIEFLKNNLPKDILDDVADIRVLALNKASKNIKKRIEKYCKENEKTTEKVMKDYFNYFKKVEKQIPQKILDNYDFHDCEILSVKKVGDDIVFDLDNSGGFTDINKIIYRNGQIIENNLEENSYWIYDEIYKIDDLYEFHIGISSNNEYEYDYITLRASDVDFE
;
A
#
# COMPACT_ATOMS: atom_id res chain seq x y z
N MET A 1 7.83 17.26 -4.96
CA MET A 1 8.64 16.03 -4.88
C MET A 1 9.76 16.08 -5.92
N LYS A 2 10.99 15.71 -5.55
CA LYS A 2 12.16 15.65 -6.44
C LYS A 2 12.60 14.20 -6.72
N PHE A 3 12.32 13.27 -5.80
CA PHE A 3 12.61 11.84 -5.92
C PHE A 3 11.33 11.04 -6.20
N PHE A 4 10.37 11.03 -5.27
CA PHE A 4 9.09 10.31 -5.42
C PHE A 4 8.11 11.13 -6.26
N THR A 5 8.45 11.27 -7.53
CA THR A 5 7.69 12.01 -8.54
C THR A 5 6.47 11.22 -9.05
N LYS A 6 5.62 11.83 -9.88
CA LYS A 6 4.46 11.16 -10.50
C LYS A 6 4.91 10.00 -11.38
N GLU A 7 6.09 10.13 -12.00
CA GLU A 7 6.74 9.05 -12.74
C GLU A 7 7.19 7.91 -11.81
N TYR A 8 7.77 8.22 -10.66
CA TYR A 8 8.10 7.20 -9.66
C TYR A 8 6.85 6.43 -9.21
N GLN A 9 5.80 7.14 -8.80
CA GLN A 9 4.55 6.51 -8.35
C GLN A 9 3.95 5.61 -9.42
N ARG A 10 3.91 6.13 -10.65
CA ARG A 10 3.44 5.41 -11.82
C ARG A 10 4.21 4.11 -12.05
N ASP A 11 5.53 4.14 -11.95
CA ASP A 11 6.36 2.96 -12.20
C ASP A 11 6.30 1.98 -11.02
N MET A 12 6.17 2.49 -9.78
CA MET A 12 6.04 1.70 -8.55
C MET A 12 4.79 0.82 -8.56
N GLY A 13 3.63 1.39 -8.94
CA GLY A 13 2.37 0.64 -9.10
C GLY A 13 2.35 -0.35 -10.28
N ARG A 14 3.50 -0.62 -10.92
CA ARG A 14 3.63 -1.49 -12.10
C ARG A 14 4.78 -2.49 -11.97
N THR A 15 5.25 -2.73 -10.75
CA THR A 15 6.38 -3.60 -10.45
C THR A 15 5.98 -5.08 -10.31
N ASP A 16 4.70 -5.37 -10.17
CA ASP A 16 4.18 -6.66 -9.70
C ASP A 16 3.02 -7.24 -10.53
N ILE A 17 2.57 -6.56 -11.59
CA ILE A 17 1.46 -6.99 -12.47
C ILE A 17 1.55 -8.47 -12.89
N TYR A 18 2.76 -9.01 -13.06
CA TYR A 18 2.98 -10.40 -13.49
C TYR A 18 2.87 -11.46 -12.38
N MET A 19 2.80 -11.05 -11.10
CA MET A 19 3.02 -11.90 -9.93
C MET A 19 2.03 -13.07 -9.88
N LEU A 20 0.74 -12.79 -10.02
CA LEU A 20 -0.33 -13.79 -9.96
C LEU A 20 -0.61 -14.47 -11.32
N MET A 21 -0.03 -13.98 -12.41
CA MET A 21 -0.32 -14.46 -13.75
C MET A 21 0.15 -15.91 -13.98
N ARG A 22 -0.70 -16.74 -14.59
CA ARG A 22 -0.38 -18.11 -14.99
C ARG A 22 -0.35 -18.26 -16.51
N SER A 23 0.67 -18.94 -17.02
CA SER A 23 0.81 -19.13 -18.48
C SER A 23 -0.10 -20.23 -19.02
N THR A 24 -0.78 -19.99 -20.13
CA THR A 24 -1.63 -20.97 -20.83
C THR A 24 -1.56 -20.78 -22.34
N LYS A 25 -1.53 -21.90 -23.09
CA LYS A 25 -1.57 -21.85 -24.57
C LYS A 25 -2.90 -21.30 -25.10
N LYS A 26 -3.99 -21.46 -24.35
CA LYS A 26 -5.31 -20.98 -24.76
C LYS A 26 -5.37 -19.45 -24.85
N ALA A 27 -4.48 -18.74 -24.16
CA ALA A 27 -4.36 -17.27 -24.22
C ALA A 27 -3.53 -16.77 -25.41
N GLU A 28 -3.06 -17.65 -26.31
CA GLU A 28 -2.35 -17.25 -27.54
C GLU A 28 -3.31 -16.78 -28.65
N LYS A 29 -4.61 -17.01 -28.51
CA LYS A 29 -5.63 -16.67 -29.50
C LYS A 29 -6.90 -16.22 -28.81
N PHE A 30 -7.66 -15.37 -29.50
CA PHE A 30 -9.00 -15.01 -29.07
C PHE A 30 -9.92 -16.24 -29.13
N ASP A 31 -10.58 -16.56 -28.02
CA ASP A 31 -11.53 -17.66 -27.90
C ASP A 31 -12.61 -17.28 -26.88
N GLU A 32 -13.77 -16.86 -27.39
CA GLU A 32 -14.89 -16.43 -26.56
C GLU A 32 -15.38 -17.55 -25.63
N LYS A 33 -15.40 -18.80 -26.10
CA LYS A 33 -15.82 -19.91 -25.26
C LYS A 33 -14.84 -20.13 -24.12
N TYR A 34 -13.55 -20.05 -24.40
CA TYR A 34 -12.53 -20.16 -23.36
C TYR A 34 -12.66 -19.05 -22.32
N TYR A 35 -12.85 -17.80 -22.74
CA TYR A 35 -13.08 -16.69 -21.81
C TYR A 35 -14.30 -16.94 -20.92
N GLN A 36 -15.45 -17.30 -21.51
CA GLN A 36 -16.69 -17.55 -20.75
C GLN A 36 -16.54 -18.70 -19.74
N ASP A 37 -15.89 -19.80 -20.15
CA ASP A 37 -15.63 -20.94 -19.26
C ASP A 37 -14.66 -20.56 -18.13
N LEU A 38 -13.63 -19.75 -18.43
CA LEU A 38 -12.67 -19.25 -17.44
C LEU A 38 -13.34 -18.30 -16.45
N TYR A 39 -14.08 -17.30 -16.94
CA TYR A 39 -14.78 -16.33 -16.10
C TYR A 39 -15.71 -17.02 -15.10
N LYS A 40 -16.52 -17.97 -15.55
CA LYS A 40 -17.41 -18.75 -14.67
C LYS A 40 -16.65 -19.56 -13.63
N LYS A 41 -15.49 -20.11 -14.00
CA LYS A 41 -14.65 -20.85 -13.08
C LYS A 41 -14.07 -19.92 -12.00
N GLU A 42 -13.49 -18.79 -12.39
CA GLU A 42 -12.88 -17.86 -11.45
C GLU A 42 -13.94 -17.21 -10.55
N LEU A 43 -15.13 -16.87 -11.08
CA LEU A 43 -16.26 -16.42 -10.26
C LEU A 43 -16.67 -17.48 -9.22
N LYS A 44 -16.77 -18.75 -9.64
CA LYS A 44 -17.10 -19.83 -8.70
C LYS A 44 -16.04 -19.99 -7.60
N ASN A 45 -14.76 -19.86 -7.94
CA ASN A 45 -13.68 -19.92 -6.96
C ASN A 45 -13.76 -18.75 -5.98
N PHE A 46 -13.92 -17.53 -6.50
CA PHE A 46 -14.10 -16.33 -5.69
C PHE A 46 -15.28 -16.46 -4.71
N LEU A 47 -16.46 -16.90 -5.19
CA LEU A 47 -17.63 -17.11 -4.33
C LEU A 47 -17.39 -18.20 -3.27
N GLN A 48 -16.63 -19.25 -3.60
CA GLN A 48 -16.29 -20.29 -2.62
C GLN A 48 -15.34 -19.76 -1.54
N GLU A 49 -14.31 -19.01 -1.92
CA GLU A 49 -13.37 -18.38 -0.97
C GLU A 49 -14.09 -17.38 -0.07
N GLN A 50 -14.96 -16.53 -0.63
CA GLN A 50 -15.77 -15.58 0.14
C GLN A 50 -16.76 -16.29 1.07
N LYS A 51 -17.34 -17.41 0.61
CA LYS A 51 -18.20 -18.23 1.46
C LYS A 51 -17.45 -18.82 2.64
N GLU A 52 -16.24 -19.33 2.41
CA GLU A 52 -15.38 -19.86 3.47
C GLU A 52 -15.08 -18.76 4.50
N ILE A 53 -14.72 -17.55 4.06
CA ILE A 53 -14.49 -16.39 4.95
C ILE A 53 -15.75 -16.03 5.75
N CYS A 54 -16.91 -15.91 5.09
CA CYS A 54 -18.17 -15.57 5.77
C CYS A 54 -18.68 -16.68 6.73
N GLU A 55 -18.19 -17.91 6.57
CA GLU A 55 -18.51 -19.05 7.44
C GLU A 55 -17.43 -19.31 8.51
N MET A 56 -16.35 -18.51 8.55
CA MET A 56 -15.33 -18.60 9.59
C MET A 56 -15.94 -18.34 10.96
N THR A 57 -15.40 -19.03 11.96
CA THR A 57 -15.73 -18.80 13.37
C THR A 57 -14.60 -18.06 14.07
N GLU A 58 -14.87 -17.51 15.25
CA GLU A 58 -13.82 -16.94 16.11
C GLU A 58 -12.69 -17.95 16.37
N GLU A 59 -13.00 -19.25 16.51
CA GLU A 59 -12.00 -20.31 16.70
C GLU A 59 -11.18 -20.61 15.43
N ASP A 60 -11.69 -20.26 14.24
CA ASP A 60 -10.94 -20.43 12.98
C ASP A 60 -9.99 -19.26 12.72
N GLU A 61 -10.29 -18.07 13.24
CA GLU A 61 -9.47 -16.86 13.14
C GLU A 61 -8.44 -16.78 14.28
N PHE A 62 -8.82 -17.20 15.49
CA PHE A 62 -8.02 -17.10 16.69
C PHE A 62 -7.72 -18.49 17.28
N ASP A 63 -6.50 -18.97 17.02
CA ASP A 63 -5.94 -20.15 17.69
C ASP A 63 -4.86 -19.70 18.68
N GLU A 64 -5.13 -19.79 19.99
CA GLU A 64 -4.16 -19.42 21.04
C GLU A 64 -2.81 -20.15 20.91
N THR A 65 -2.77 -21.29 20.20
CA THR A 65 -1.55 -22.06 19.97
C THR A 65 -0.62 -21.43 18.93
N ASP A 66 -1.11 -20.49 18.10
CA ASP A 66 -0.28 -19.73 17.16
C ASP A 66 0.80 -18.91 17.89
N TRP A 67 0.55 -18.57 19.16
CA TRP A 67 1.47 -17.82 20.01
C TRP A 67 2.28 -18.66 20.98
N ASP A 68 2.30 -20.00 20.82
CA ASP A 68 3.18 -20.87 21.59
C ASP A 68 4.67 -20.68 21.19
N GLU A 69 4.93 -20.29 19.94
CA GLU A 69 6.27 -19.98 19.42
C GLU A 69 6.35 -18.57 18.81
N ILE A 70 6.59 -17.57 19.66
CA ILE A 70 6.72 -16.17 19.23
C ILE A 70 8.12 -15.95 18.59
N SER A 71 8.15 -15.42 17.38
CA SER A 71 9.39 -15.07 16.66
C SER A 71 9.38 -13.62 16.20
N VAL A 72 10.56 -12.99 16.18
CA VAL A 72 10.77 -11.61 15.71
C VAL A 72 11.92 -11.55 14.71
N LEU A 73 12.01 -10.44 13.97
CA LEU A 73 13.15 -10.19 13.09
C LEU A 73 14.32 -9.62 13.90
N ASP A 74 15.52 -10.18 13.72
CA ASP A 74 16.76 -9.61 14.24
C ASP A 74 17.24 -8.41 13.38
N GLU A 75 18.35 -7.77 13.80
CA GLU A 75 18.96 -6.64 13.06
C GLU A 75 19.42 -7.01 11.64
N GLU A 76 19.60 -8.30 11.36
CA GLU A 76 20.00 -8.83 10.06
C GLU A 76 18.79 -9.27 9.21
N GLY A 77 17.57 -9.18 9.75
CA GLY A 77 16.32 -9.58 9.11
C GLY A 77 16.04 -11.09 9.15
N ASN A 78 16.69 -11.83 10.04
CA ASN A 78 16.39 -13.25 10.26
C ASN A 78 15.27 -13.39 11.30
N MET A 79 14.37 -14.37 11.08
CA MET A 79 13.40 -14.76 12.09
C MET A 79 14.10 -15.51 13.23
N VAL A 80 14.00 -14.99 14.44
CA VAL A 80 14.56 -15.57 15.67
C VAL A 80 13.47 -15.71 16.73
N SER A 81 13.50 -16.82 17.47
CA SER A 81 12.55 -17.06 18.56
C SER A 81 12.84 -16.14 19.74
N VAL A 82 11.80 -15.54 20.33
CA VAL A 82 11.95 -14.66 21.51
C VAL A 82 12.50 -15.41 22.72
N SER A 83 12.26 -16.72 22.81
CA SER A 83 12.76 -17.56 23.91
C SER A 83 14.28 -17.75 23.90
N GLU A 84 14.98 -17.35 22.83
CA GLU A 84 16.44 -17.40 22.75
C GLU A 84 17.12 -16.26 23.53
N PHE A 85 16.42 -15.14 23.77
CA PHE A 85 16.99 -13.94 24.39
C PHE A 85 16.12 -13.31 25.49
N MET A 86 14.86 -13.73 25.64
CA MET A 86 13.97 -13.36 26.74
C MET A 86 13.89 -14.48 27.78
N SER A 87 13.68 -14.11 29.05
CA SER A 87 13.35 -15.08 30.09
C SER A 87 11.95 -15.65 29.89
N GLN A 88 11.69 -16.85 30.42
CA GLN A 88 10.35 -17.47 30.35
C GLN A 88 9.23 -16.57 30.90
N GLU A 89 9.51 -15.79 31.94
CA GLU A 89 8.52 -14.85 32.50
C GLU A 89 8.20 -13.69 31.54
N GLU A 90 9.20 -13.21 30.80
CA GLU A 90 9.02 -12.14 29.81
C GLU A 90 8.28 -12.65 28.57
N VAL A 91 8.58 -13.87 28.11
CA VAL A 91 7.86 -14.52 27.00
C VAL A 91 6.40 -14.75 27.38
N GLU A 92 6.12 -15.23 28.59
CA GLU A 92 4.75 -15.46 29.06
C GLU A 92 3.97 -14.14 29.17
N LYS A 93 4.59 -13.06 29.63
CA LYS A 93 3.96 -11.73 29.66
C LYS A 93 3.64 -11.23 28.26
N LEU A 94 4.58 -11.40 27.32
CA LEU A 94 4.38 -11.02 25.92
C LEU A 94 3.23 -11.81 25.30
N ARG A 95 3.21 -13.14 25.47
CA ARG A 95 2.13 -14.02 25.01
C ARG A 95 0.77 -13.55 25.54
N ASN A 96 0.65 -13.30 26.85
CA ASN A 96 -0.61 -12.84 27.43
C ASN A 96 -1.03 -11.44 26.95
N SER A 97 -0.09 -10.56 26.64
CA SER A 97 -0.40 -9.25 26.03
C SER A 97 -0.99 -9.41 24.63
N ILE A 98 -0.36 -10.22 23.79
CA ILE A 98 -0.82 -10.49 22.42
C ILE A 98 -2.21 -11.13 22.43
N LEU A 99 -2.42 -12.13 23.29
CA LEU A 99 -3.73 -12.80 23.40
C LEU A 99 -4.83 -11.86 23.89
N GLU A 100 -4.53 -10.87 24.72
CA GLU A 100 -5.53 -9.87 25.12
C GLU A 100 -5.89 -8.94 23.96
N GLU A 101 -4.89 -8.45 23.21
CA GLU A 101 -5.10 -7.63 22.01
C GLU A 101 -5.93 -8.36 20.95
N GLU A 102 -5.64 -9.64 20.72
CA GLU A 102 -6.40 -10.46 19.77
C GLU A 102 -7.82 -10.77 20.25
N ARG A 103 -8.04 -10.93 21.55
CA ARG A 103 -9.41 -11.07 22.11
C ARG A 103 -10.20 -9.79 21.93
N GLU A 104 -9.60 -8.63 22.18
CA GLU A 104 -10.22 -7.33 21.90
C GLU A 104 -10.54 -7.17 20.41
N ALA A 105 -9.65 -7.62 19.52
CA ALA A 105 -9.89 -7.62 18.07
C ALA A 105 -11.05 -8.55 17.68
N ALA A 106 -11.08 -9.77 18.23
CA ALA A 106 -12.14 -10.76 17.98
C ALA A 106 -13.51 -10.28 18.46
N GLU A 107 -13.59 -9.62 19.63
CA GLU A 107 -14.85 -9.04 20.14
C GLU A 107 -15.43 -7.96 19.22
N ASN A 108 -14.57 -7.28 18.46
CA ASN A 108 -14.95 -6.24 17.49
C ASN A 108 -14.98 -6.75 16.04
N PHE A 109 -14.73 -8.05 15.81
CA PHE A 109 -14.66 -8.63 14.48
C PHE A 109 -16.07 -8.88 13.94
N GLU A 110 -16.47 -8.08 12.94
CA GLU A 110 -17.74 -8.28 12.24
C GLU A 110 -17.54 -9.09 10.96
N ILE A 111 -18.04 -10.33 10.95
CA ILE A 111 -18.08 -11.15 9.74
C ILE A 111 -19.25 -10.69 8.88
N GLU A 112 -18.96 -10.23 7.65
CA GLU A 112 -20.02 -9.90 6.70
C GLU A 112 -20.85 -11.13 6.34
N GLU A 113 -22.18 -10.97 6.24
CA GLU A 113 -23.06 -12.02 5.75
C GLU A 113 -22.76 -12.34 4.28
N TYR A 114 -22.71 -13.63 3.95
CA TYR A 114 -22.53 -14.08 2.57
C TYR A 114 -23.72 -13.67 1.68
N ASP A 115 -23.50 -12.69 0.80
CA ASP A 115 -24.43 -12.28 -0.24
C ASP A 115 -23.86 -12.57 -1.63
N GLU A 116 -24.24 -13.72 -2.19
CA GLU A 116 -23.80 -14.15 -3.52
C GLU A 116 -24.12 -13.13 -4.63
N VAL A 117 -25.22 -12.39 -4.52
CA VAL A 117 -25.63 -11.41 -5.54
C VAL A 117 -24.73 -10.18 -5.48
N LYS A 118 -24.48 -9.65 -4.27
CA LYS A 118 -23.52 -8.56 -4.03
C LYS A 118 -22.12 -8.96 -4.53
N LEU A 119 -21.61 -10.09 -4.06
CA LEU A 119 -20.29 -10.61 -4.40
C LEU A 119 -20.13 -10.87 -5.92
N THR A 120 -21.16 -11.39 -6.58
CA THR A 120 -21.13 -11.57 -8.05
C THR A 120 -21.03 -10.23 -8.78
N SER A 121 -21.71 -9.19 -8.29
CA SER A 121 -21.63 -7.84 -8.85
C SER A 121 -20.24 -7.24 -8.63
N GLU A 122 -19.66 -7.41 -7.44
CA GLU A 122 -18.32 -6.97 -7.11
C GLU A 122 -17.27 -7.64 -7.99
N PHE A 123 -17.30 -8.97 -8.13
CA PHE A 123 -16.40 -9.69 -9.04
C PHE A 123 -16.48 -9.15 -10.47
N ALA A 124 -17.69 -8.88 -10.97
CA ALA A 124 -17.88 -8.31 -12.29
C ALA A 124 -17.33 -6.89 -12.42
N GLN A 125 -17.40 -6.10 -11.34
CA GLN A 125 -16.86 -4.75 -11.29
C GLN A 125 -15.33 -4.77 -11.22
N SER A 126 -14.74 -5.59 -10.34
CA SER A 126 -13.30 -5.79 -10.23
C SER A 126 -12.70 -6.30 -11.54
N HIS A 127 -13.40 -7.20 -12.24
CA HIS A 127 -12.94 -7.66 -13.56
C HIS A 127 -12.90 -6.53 -14.60
N LYS A 128 -13.87 -5.60 -14.59
CA LYS A 128 -13.84 -4.42 -15.47
C LYS A 128 -12.72 -3.47 -15.10
N TYR A 129 -12.53 -3.22 -13.80
CA TYR A 129 -11.44 -2.39 -13.29
C TYR A 129 -10.10 -2.94 -13.75
N GLU A 130 -9.86 -4.24 -13.57
CA GLU A 130 -8.61 -4.89 -13.98
C GLU A 130 -8.35 -4.77 -15.49
N ILE A 131 -9.38 -4.85 -16.33
CA ILE A 131 -9.23 -4.63 -17.78
C ILE A 131 -8.74 -3.19 -18.06
N GLU A 132 -9.31 -2.18 -17.41
CA GLU A 132 -8.91 -0.79 -17.60
C GLU A 132 -7.53 -0.51 -16.98
N PHE A 133 -7.23 -1.08 -15.80
CA PHE A 133 -5.91 -1.08 -15.18
C PHE A 133 -4.86 -1.55 -16.20
N LEU A 134 -5.06 -2.73 -16.81
CA LEU A 134 -4.10 -3.31 -17.74
C LEU A 134 -3.93 -2.47 -19.01
N LYS A 135 -5.02 -1.88 -19.54
CA LYS A 135 -4.94 -0.97 -20.71
C LYS A 135 -4.12 0.27 -20.44
N ASN A 136 -4.23 0.83 -19.24
CA ASN A 136 -3.60 2.08 -18.86
C ASN A 136 -2.14 1.90 -18.40
N ASN A 137 -1.80 0.70 -17.91
CA ASN A 137 -0.53 0.46 -17.23
C ASN A 137 0.44 -0.45 -17.99
N LEU A 138 -0.03 -1.22 -18.99
CA LEU A 138 0.85 -2.01 -19.84
C LEU A 138 1.34 -1.21 -21.08
N PRO A 139 2.60 -1.42 -21.51
CA PRO A 139 3.10 -0.90 -22.76
C PRO A 139 2.25 -1.31 -23.96
N LYS A 140 2.03 -0.36 -24.87
CA LYS A 140 1.22 -0.57 -26.09
C LYS A 140 1.70 -1.77 -26.91
N ASP A 141 3.01 -1.96 -27.04
CA ASP A 141 3.57 -3.08 -27.80
C ASP A 141 3.23 -4.43 -27.18
N ILE A 142 3.08 -4.51 -25.86
CA ILE A 142 2.62 -5.73 -25.17
C ILE A 142 1.12 -5.91 -25.43
N LEU A 143 0.34 -4.85 -25.24
CA LEU A 143 -1.12 -4.86 -25.42
C LEU A 143 -1.54 -5.26 -26.85
N ASP A 144 -0.83 -4.77 -27.87
CA ASP A 144 -1.11 -5.09 -29.28
C ASP A 144 -0.96 -6.59 -29.58
N ASP A 145 -0.18 -7.34 -28.79
CA ASP A 145 0.03 -8.78 -28.92
C ASP A 145 -0.83 -9.62 -27.95
N VAL A 146 -1.61 -8.98 -27.06
CA VAL A 146 -2.55 -9.67 -26.18
C VAL A 146 -3.77 -10.10 -26.99
N ALA A 147 -3.98 -11.41 -27.11
CA ALA A 147 -5.07 -11.95 -27.92
C ALA A 147 -6.47 -11.68 -27.32
N ASP A 148 -6.59 -11.64 -26.00
CA ASP A 148 -7.81 -11.25 -25.29
C ASP A 148 -7.45 -10.68 -23.90
N ILE A 149 -7.66 -9.37 -23.72
CA ILE A 149 -7.35 -8.68 -22.47
C ILE A 149 -8.23 -9.15 -21.30
N ARG A 150 -9.42 -9.69 -21.57
CA ARG A 150 -10.30 -10.22 -20.53
C ARG A 150 -9.74 -11.51 -19.94
N VAL A 151 -9.03 -12.30 -20.74
CA VAL A 151 -8.31 -13.48 -20.25
C VAL A 151 -7.09 -13.07 -19.42
N LEU A 152 -6.40 -12.01 -19.85
CA LEU A 152 -5.27 -11.44 -19.10
C LEU A 152 -5.71 -10.93 -17.72
N ALA A 153 -6.83 -10.20 -17.66
CA ALA A 153 -7.47 -9.71 -16.44
C ALA A 153 -7.99 -10.82 -15.50
N LEU A 154 -8.01 -12.08 -15.93
CA LEU A 154 -8.25 -13.26 -15.08
C LEU A 154 -6.94 -13.98 -14.73
N ASN A 155 -5.83 -13.23 -14.73
CA ASN A 155 -4.49 -13.70 -14.44
C ASN A 155 -4.03 -14.85 -15.36
N LYS A 156 -4.48 -14.89 -16.63
CA LYS A 156 -4.05 -15.89 -17.62
C LYS A 156 -3.41 -15.23 -18.84
N ALA A 157 -2.18 -15.62 -19.16
CA ALA A 157 -1.44 -15.05 -20.29
C ALA A 157 -0.79 -16.13 -21.16
N SER A 158 -0.45 -15.81 -22.40
CA SER A 158 0.49 -16.67 -23.14
C SER A 158 1.87 -16.62 -22.48
N LYS A 159 2.70 -17.64 -22.69
CA LYS A 159 4.06 -17.67 -22.13
C LYS A 159 4.90 -16.49 -22.61
N ASN A 160 4.70 -16.03 -23.84
CA ASN A 160 5.41 -14.88 -24.40
C ASN A 160 4.96 -13.57 -23.73
N ILE A 161 3.65 -13.35 -23.60
CA ILE A 161 3.10 -12.15 -22.98
C ILE A 161 3.52 -12.06 -21.52
N LYS A 162 3.37 -13.14 -20.73
CA LYS A 162 3.81 -13.15 -19.31
C LYS A 162 5.26 -12.71 -19.17
N LYS A 163 6.17 -13.25 -20.00
CA LYS A 163 7.59 -12.90 -19.94
C LYS A 163 7.88 -11.43 -20.26
N ARG A 164 7.12 -10.83 -21.18
CA ARG A 164 7.28 -9.41 -21.54
C ARG A 164 6.78 -8.51 -20.43
N ILE A 165 5.63 -8.84 -19.83
CA ILE A 165 5.10 -8.12 -18.65
C ILE A 165 6.08 -8.24 -17.49
N GLU A 166 6.55 -9.46 -17.17
CA GLU A 166 7.57 -9.68 -16.14
C GLU A 166 8.83 -8.84 -16.38
N LYS A 167 9.32 -8.77 -17.62
CA LYS A 167 10.48 -7.96 -17.95
C LYS A 167 10.22 -6.47 -17.72
N TYR A 168 9.06 -5.96 -18.18
CA TYR A 168 8.65 -4.58 -17.97
C TYR A 168 8.57 -4.23 -16.49
N CYS A 169 7.90 -5.07 -15.70
CA CYS A 169 7.78 -4.92 -14.26
C CYS A 169 9.15 -4.86 -13.55
N LYS A 170 10.08 -5.75 -13.91
CA LYS A 170 11.45 -5.77 -13.37
C LYS A 170 12.30 -4.56 -13.80
N GLU A 171 11.99 -3.93 -14.93
CA GLU A 171 12.66 -2.69 -15.36
C GLU A 171 12.14 -1.48 -14.56
N ASN A 172 10.84 -1.46 -14.26
CA ASN A 172 10.24 -0.46 -13.37
C ASN A 172 10.79 -0.60 -11.95
N GLU A 173 10.82 -1.81 -11.39
CA GLU A 173 11.35 -2.12 -10.05
C GLU A 173 12.79 -1.60 -9.88
N LYS A 174 13.68 -1.88 -10.82
CA LYS A 174 15.06 -1.36 -10.78
C LYS A 174 15.12 0.17 -10.78
N THR A 175 14.19 0.81 -11.48
CA THR A 175 14.14 2.27 -11.58
C THR A 175 13.65 2.88 -10.28
N THR A 176 12.59 2.32 -9.69
CA THR A 176 12.01 2.78 -8.43
C THR A 176 12.95 2.50 -7.25
N GLU A 177 13.54 1.31 -7.15
CA GLU A 177 14.55 0.98 -6.15
C GLU A 177 15.73 1.96 -6.18
N LYS A 178 16.18 2.35 -7.39
CA LYS A 178 17.26 3.33 -7.53
C LYS A 178 16.84 4.70 -6.99
N VAL A 179 15.63 5.17 -7.31
CA VAL A 179 15.11 6.46 -6.81
C VAL A 179 15.00 6.47 -5.29
N MET A 180 14.41 5.41 -4.72
CA MET A 180 14.28 5.22 -3.28
C MET A 180 15.65 5.22 -2.59
N LYS A 181 16.62 4.48 -3.15
CA LYS A 181 18.00 4.46 -2.67
C LYS A 181 18.68 5.83 -2.78
N ASP A 182 18.47 6.56 -3.87
CA ASP A 182 19.05 7.89 -4.07
C ASP A 182 18.48 8.89 -3.05
N TYR A 183 17.18 8.84 -2.76
CA TYR A 183 16.56 9.64 -1.71
C TYR A 183 17.12 9.29 -0.34
N PHE A 184 17.16 8.00 0.04
CA PHE A 184 17.72 7.61 1.34
C PHE A 184 19.20 7.98 1.49
N ASN A 185 19.99 7.90 0.42
CA ASN A 185 21.38 8.36 0.44
C ASN A 185 21.49 9.88 0.61
N TYR A 186 20.52 10.64 0.09
CA TYR A 186 20.41 12.07 0.34
C TYR A 186 19.98 12.32 1.80
N PHE A 187 18.91 11.68 2.26
CA PHE A 187 18.34 11.84 3.59
C PHE A 187 19.38 11.57 4.68
N LYS A 188 20.15 10.48 4.57
CA LYS A 188 21.28 10.17 5.48
C LYS A 188 22.34 11.27 5.60
N LYS A 189 22.49 12.14 4.59
CA LYS A 189 23.44 13.27 4.65
C LYS A 189 22.87 14.46 5.43
N VAL A 190 21.55 14.61 5.44
CA VAL A 190 20.85 15.76 6.04
C VAL A 190 20.16 15.42 7.36
N GLU A 191 19.95 14.15 7.69
CA GLU A 191 19.24 13.68 8.89
C GLU A 191 19.80 14.32 10.18
N LYS A 192 21.12 14.51 10.28
CA LYS A 192 21.78 15.12 11.45
C LYS A 192 21.45 16.61 11.63
N GLN A 193 20.84 17.23 10.63
CA GLN A 193 20.40 18.63 10.62
C GLN A 193 18.89 18.75 10.82
N ILE A 194 18.18 17.61 10.93
CA ILE A 194 16.75 17.53 11.18
C ILE A 194 16.55 17.27 12.67
N PRO A 195 15.63 17.98 13.35
CA PRO A 195 15.34 17.73 14.75
C PRO A 195 14.86 16.29 14.98
N GLN A 196 15.33 15.67 16.06
CA GLN A 196 14.99 14.29 16.39
C GLN A 196 13.47 14.06 16.44
N LYS A 197 12.71 15.02 16.97
CA LYS A 197 11.24 14.94 17.00
C LYS A 197 10.59 14.76 15.62
N ILE A 198 11.19 15.29 14.55
CA ILE A 198 10.68 15.11 13.19
C ILE A 198 11.06 13.70 12.72
N LEU A 199 12.29 13.27 12.96
CA LEU A 199 12.75 11.93 12.57
C LEU A 199 11.93 10.81 13.22
N ASP A 200 11.50 11.01 14.46
CA ASP A 200 10.78 9.99 15.24
C ASP A 200 9.28 9.91 14.90
N ASN A 201 8.68 10.97 14.35
CA ASN A 201 7.22 11.12 14.28
C ASN A 201 6.67 11.40 12.86
N TYR A 202 7.53 11.63 11.86
CA TYR A 202 7.09 11.98 10.52
C TYR A 202 6.86 10.72 9.68
N ASP A 203 5.84 9.94 10.07
CA ASP A 203 5.40 8.73 9.40
C ASP A 203 3.87 8.76 9.27
N PHE A 204 3.38 9.24 8.13
CA PHE A 204 1.97 9.49 7.87
C PHE A 204 1.44 8.67 6.68
N HIS A 205 2.15 7.61 6.29
CA HIS A 205 1.71 6.75 5.18
C HIS A 205 0.28 6.28 5.44
N ASP A 206 -0.57 6.40 4.43
CA ASP A 206 -1.98 6.02 4.42
C ASP A 206 -2.91 6.81 5.38
N CYS A 207 -2.42 7.89 6.00
CA CYS A 207 -3.30 8.83 6.71
C CYS A 207 -4.12 9.67 5.72
N GLU A 208 -5.43 9.83 5.99
CA GLU A 208 -6.30 10.73 5.22
C GLU A 208 -6.06 12.17 5.68
N ILE A 209 -5.89 13.10 4.73
CA ILE A 209 -5.77 14.52 5.02
C ILE A 209 -7.16 15.15 5.07
N LEU A 210 -7.72 15.25 6.28
CA LEU A 210 -9.06 15.82 6.51
C LEU A 210 -9.10 17.31 6.20
N SER A 211 -8.05 18.06 6.57
CA SER A 211 -7.95 19.47 6.20
C SER A 211 -6.55 20.05 6.32
N VAL A 212 -6.29 21.11 5.56
CA VAL A 212 -5.08 21.95 5.68
C VAL A 212 -5.50 23.39 5.89
N LYS A 213 -5.14 23.98 7.04
CA LYS A 213 -5.59 25.31 7.47
C LYS A 213 -4.41 26.18 7.87
N LYS A 214 -4.49 27.48 7.59
CA LYS A 214 -3.56 28.47 8.13
C LYS A 214 -4.11 29.05 9.44
N VAL A 215 -3.38 28.89 10.55
CA VAL A 215 -3.75 29.38 11.89
C VAL A 215 -2.67 30.33 12.37
N GLY A 216 -2.94 31.63 12.25
CA GLY A 216 -1.90 32.65 12.44
C GLY A 216 -0.80 32.49 11.37
N ASP A 217 0.43 32.34 11.81
CA ASP A 217 1.57 32.10 10.93
C ASP A 217 1.82 30.60 10.65
N ASP A 218 1.12 29.70 11.35
CA ASP A 218 1.32 28.25 11.25
C ASP A 218 0.40 27.62 10.20
N ILE A 219 0.81 26.46 9.67
CA ILE A 219 -0.06 25.58 8.87
C ILE A 219 -0.37 24.34 9.70
N VAL A 220 -1.65 24.01 9.80
CA VAL A 220 -2.16 22.88 10.59
C VAL A 220 -2.81 21.89 9.63
N PHE A 221 -2.42 20.63 9.73
CA PHE A 221 -3.16 19.53 9.10
C PHE A 221 -3.90 18.77 10.18
N ASP A 222 -5.16 18.47 9.91
CA ASP A 222 -5.95 17.50 10.65
C ASP A 222 -5.97 16.22 9.81
N LEU A 223 -5.69 15.07 10.43
CA LEU A 223 -5.55 13.77 9.78
C LEU A 223 -6.52 12.75 10.38
N ASP A 224 -6.99 11.82 9.56
CA ASP A 224 -7.50 10.53 10.02
C ASP A 224 -6.38 9.52 9.89
N ASN A 225 -5.97 8.94 11.02
CA ASN A 225 -4.86 8.01 11.12
C ASN A 225 -5.32 6.54 11.19
N SER A 226 -6.61 6.25 11.05
CA SER A 226 -7.16 4.89 11.12
C SER A 226 -6.57 3.92 10.09
N GLY A 227 -6.05 4.44 8.97
CA GLY A 227 -5.35 3.65 7.94
C GLY A 227 -3.82 3.65 8.05
N GLY A 228 -3.24 4.47 8.93
CA GLY A 228 -1.79 4.66 9.02
C GLY A 228 -1.14 3.95 10.21
N PHE A 229 0.19 4.06 10.32
CA PHE A 229 1.00 3.44 11.38
C PHE A 229 1.32 4.39 12.55
N THR A 230 0.51 5.44 12.74
CA THR A 230 0.78 6.52 13.70
C THR A 230 -0.44 6.87 14.52
N ASP A 231 -0.25 7.24 15.79
CA ASP A 231 -1.31 7.77 16.67
C ASP A 231 -1.52 9.28 16.52
N ILE A 232 -0.72 9.93 15.66
CA ILE A 232 -0.74 11.38 15.44
C ILE A 232 -1.86 11.74 14.47
N ASN A 233 -2.82 12.53 14.95
CA ASN A 233 -3.94 13.01 14.13
C ASN A 233 -3.78 14.49 13.74
N LYS A 234 -2.75 15.18 14.23
CA LYS A 234 -2.50 16.56 13.85
C LYS A 234 -1.03 16.91 13.77
N ILE A 235 -0.70 17.68 12.74
CA ILE A 235 0.63 18.22 12.52
C ILE A 235 0.57 19.74 12.34
N ILE A 236 1.48 20.43 13.03
CA ILE A 236 1.56 21.89 13.05
C ILE A 236 2.93 22.31 12.53
N TYR A 237 2.94 22.86 11.32
CA TYR A 237 4.11 23.46 10.70
C TYR A 237 4.25 24.92 11.14
N ARG A 238 5.26 25.20 11.97
CA ARG A 238 5.49 26.52 12.56
C ARG A 238 6.01 27.53 11.56
N ASN A 239 5.45 28.74 11.59
CA ASN A 239 5.75 29.82 10.64
C ASN A 239 5.68 29.33 9.18
N GLY A 240 4.62 28.58 8.88
CA GLY A 240 4.43 27.82 7.66
C GLY A 240 4.04 28.67 6.45
N GLN A 241 4.61 28.31 5.30
CA GLN A 241 4.23 28.81 3.99
C GLN A 241 3.96 27.67 3.01
N ILE A 242 2.73 27.59 2.51
CA ILE A 242 2.37 26.71 1.39
C ILE A 242 2.99 27.28 0.11
N ILE A 243 3.70 26.43 -0.61
CA ILE A 243 4.31 26.71 -1.92
C ILE A 243 3.43 26.14 -3.03
N GLU A 244 2.93 24.92 -2.81
CA GLU A 244 2.07 24.18 -3.72
C GLU A 244 1.03 23.44 -2.86
N ASN A 245 -0.22 23.44 -3.31
CA ASN A 245 -1.29 22.70 -2.65
C ASN A 245 -2.30 22.24 -3.68
N ASN A 246 -2.20 20.96 -4.04
CA ASN A 246 -3.11 20.28 -4.94
C ASN A 246 -4.01 19.29 -4.16
N LEU A 247 -4.31 19.60 -2.89
CA LEU A 247 -5.19 18.78 -2.06
C LEU A 247 -6.60 18.71 -2.66
N GLU A 248 -7.12 17.50 -2.74
CA GLU A 248 -8.51 17.20 -3.09
C GLU A 248 -9.21 16.48 -1.93
N GLU A 249 -10.54 16.40 -1.97
CA GLU A 249 -11.30 15.60 -1.01
C GLU A 249 -10.87 14.12 -1.08
N ASN A 250 -10.78 13.46 0.08
CA ASN A 250 -10.33 12.07 0.24
C ASN A 250 -8.89 11.83 -0.31
N SER A 251 -7.98 12.75 0.02
CA SER A 251 -6.56 12.59 -0.31
C SER A 251 -5.82 11.90 0.84
N TYR A 252 -5.07 10.85 0.50
CA TYR A 252 -4.22 10.11 1.43
C TYR A 252 -2.76 10.50 1.24
N TRP A 253 -2.01 10.48 2.35
CA TRP A 253 -0.58 10.74 2.35
C TRP A 253 0.19 9.47 1.98
N ILE A 254 1.00 9.53 0.92
CA ILE A 254 1.69 8.33 0.39
C ILE A 254 3.20 8.42 0.55
N TYR A 255 3.82 9.55 0.23
CA TYR A 255 5.27 9.68 0.39
C TYR A 255 5.61 11.07 0.86
N ASP A 256 6.79 11.22 1.44
CA ASP A 256 7.31 12.52 1.77
C ASP A 256 8.81 12.65 1.50
N GLU A 257 9.20 13.90 1.31
CA GLU A 257 10.58 14.30 1.18
C GLU A 257 10.86 15.52 2.05
N ILE A 258 11.91 15.44 2.87
CA ILE A 258 12.32 16.54 3.75
C ILE A 258 13.64 17.15 3.26
N TYR A 259 13.65 18.47 3.07
CA TYR A 259 14.83 19.23 2.68
C TYR A 259 15.19 20.28 3.71
N LYS A 260 16.47 20.32 4.10
CA LYS A 260 17.02 21.46 4.85
C LYS A 260 17.33 22.61 3.89
N ILE A 261 16.74 23.78 4.14
CA ILE A 261 17.02 25.01 3.39
C ILE A 261 17.35 26.11 4.39
N ASP A 262 18.64 26.42 4.54
CA ASP A 262 19.15 27.39 5.51
C ASP A 262 18.60 27.12 6.92
N ASP A 263 17.81 28.03 7.49
CA ASP A 263 17.18 27.90 8.81
C ASP A 263 15.79 27.25 8.78
N LEU A 264 15.27 26.92 7.59
CA LEU A 264 13.94 26.31 7.39
C LEU A 264 14.04 24.85 6.95
N TYR A 265 12.88 24.20 6.92
CA TYR A 265 12.66 22.90 6.31
C TYR A 265 11.61 23.05 5.20
N GLU A 266 11.84 22.41 4.07
CA GLU A 266 10.89 22.28 2.98
C GLU A 266 10.40 20.83 2.94
N PHE A 267 9.08 20.67 3.10
CA PHE A 267 8.39 19.40 3.09
C PHE A 267 7.67 19.27 1.77
N HIS A 268 7.92 18.17 1.07
CA HIS A 268 7.08 17.76 -0.04
C HIS A 268 6.32 16.53 0.38
N ILE A 269 5.02 16.57 0.19
CA ILE A 269 4.06 15.54 0.55
C ILE A 269 3.43 15.07 -0.74
N GLY A 270 3.60 13.79 -1.04
CA GLY A 270 2.92 13.08 -2.11
C GLY A 270 1.56 12.59 -1.62
N ILE A 271 0.51 12.98 -2.34
CA ILE A 271 -0.87 12.64 -2.01
C ILE A 271 -1.53 11.83 -3.13
N SER A 272 -2.48 10.97 -2.76
CA SER A 272 -3.32 10.23 -3.70
C SER A 272 -4.81 10.44 -3.39
N SER A 273 -5.61 10.88 -4.36
CA SER A 273 -7.06 11.12 -4.18
C SER A 273 -7.91 10.08 -4.92
N ASN A 274 -8.96 9.54 -4.26
CA ASN A 274 -10.13 8.76 -4.78
C ASN A 274 -9.96 7.68 -5.88
N ASN A 275 -8.76 7.47 -6.42
CA ASN A 275 -8.34 6.48 -7.40
C ASN A 275 -6.82 6.35 -7.22
N GLU A 276 -6.31 5.13 -7.09
CA GLU A 276 -4.87 4.80 -6.88
C GLU A 276 -3.92 5.35 -7.97
N TYR A 277 -4.44 6.06 -8.97
CA TYR A 277 -3.71 6.60 -10.12
C TYR A 277 -3.52 8.12 -10.10
N GLU A 278 -4.25 8.86 -9.27
CA GLU A 278 -4.16 10.31 -9.21
C GLU A 278 -3.22 10.73 -8.09
N TYR A 279 -1.94 10.92 -8.46
CA TYR A 279 -0.88 11.33 -7.54
C TYR A 279 -0.55 12.81 -7.74
N ASP A 280 -0.58 13.58 -6.65
CA ASP A 280 -0.25 15.00 -6.64
C ASP A 280 0.53 15.41 -5.38
N TYR A 281 0.74 16.71 -5.20
CA TYR A 281 1.63 17.25 -4.19
C TYR A 281 1.04 18.35 -3.33
N ILE A 282 1.50 18.36 -2.09
CA ILE A 282 1.53 19.54 -1.25
C ILE A 282 2.99 19.83 -0.96
N THR A 283 3.44 21.05 -1.22
CA THR A 283 4.78 21.50 -0.86
C THR A 283 4.67 22.70 0.06
N LEU A 284 5.37 22.69 1.18
CA LEU A 284 5.39 23.80 2.13
C LEU A 284 6.76 23.98 2.77
N ARG A 285 6.98 25.15 3.36
CA ARG A 285 8.14 25.45 4.20
C ARG A 285 7.71 25.77 5.61
N ALA A 286 8.51 25.38 6.59
CA ALA A 286 8.29 25.68 8.00
C ALA A 286 9.62 25.85 8.73
N SER A 287 9.61 26.58 9.84
CA SER A 287 10.79 26.69 10.72
C SER A 287 10.92 25.51 11.67
N ASP A 288 9.80 24.87 12.00
CA ASP A 288 9.72 23.72 12.91
C ASP A 288 8.40 22.97 12.72
N VAL A 289 8.27 21.80 13.33
CA VAL A 289 7.07 20.95 13.26
C VAL A 289 6.71 20.43 14.66
N ASP A 290 5.45 20.51 15.02
CA ASP A 290 4.90 19.87 16.22
C ASP A 290 3.81 18.86 15.84
N PHE A 291 3.60 17.88 16.71
CA PHE A 291 2.69 16.75 16.52
C PHE A 291 1.75 16.66 17.72
N GLU A 292 0.47 16.40 17.48
CA GLU A 292 -0.58 16.22 18.50
C GLU A 292 -1.42 14.97 18.23
#